data_AF-A0A963QBW5-F1
#
_entry.id   AF-A0A963QBW5-F1
#
_cell.length_a   1.000
_cell.length_b   1.000
_cell.length_c   1.000
_cell.angle_alpha   90.00
_cell.angle_beta   90.00
_cell.angle_gamma   90.00
#
_symmetry.space_group_name_H-M   'P 1'
#
loop_
_entity.id
_entity.type
_entity.pdbx_description
1 polymer ?
#
loop_
_entity_poly.entity_id
_entity_poly.type
_entity_poly.pdbx_seq_one_letter_code
_entity_poly.pdbx_strand_id
1 'polypeptide(L)'
;WLPLANFIKIDLRQVKPERVEPMVALAQKKTQARLIMEKVENAAQHQLARDLCVTLFQGYWFAQPTMVTGQSIRPSQAVIIQLIDLVRQQASTAEIEAVLKHDASLSFNLLRFINASGFGLTSEITSFRHAVMMLGLKKLFRWAA
;
A
#
# COMPACT_ATOMS: atom_id res chain seq x y z
N TRP A 1 -18.34 -15.85 24.31
CA TRP A 1 -17.30 -15.04 23.65
C TRP A 1 -17.04 -13.72 24.37
N LEU A 2 -18.07 -13.00 24.84
CA LEU A 2 -17.93 -11.73 25.60
C LEU A 2 -16.93 -11.74 26.79
N PRO A 3 -16.84 -12.81 27.61
CA PRO A 3 -15.85 -12.86 28.71
C PRO A 3 -14.40 -13.07 28.24
N LEU A 4 -14.18 -13.43 26.97
CA LEU A 4 -12.86 -13.69 26.40
C LEU A 4 -12.36 -12.51 25.54
N ALA A 5 -13.18 -11.46 25.38
CA ALA A 5 -12.83 -10.32 24.54
C ALA A 5 -12.06 -9.27 25.36
N ASN A 6 -10.87 -8.87 24.88
CA ASN A 6 -10.14 -7.74 25.46
C ASN A 6 -10.63 -6.39 24.94
N PHE A 7 -11.25 -6.38 23.75
CA PHE A 7 -11.75 -5.17 23.10
C PHE A 7 -13.13 -5.41 22.51
N ILE A 8 -13.99 -4.38 22.59
CA ILE A 8 -15.28 -4.34 21.90
C ILE A 8 -15.31 -3.07 21.06
N LYS A 9 -15.58 -3.25 19.78
CA LYS A 9 -15.60 -2.16 18.79
C LYS A 9 -17.04 -1.78 18.49
N ILE A 10 -17.34 -0.49 18.53
CA ILE A 10 -18.66 0.08 18.26
C ILE A 10 -18.53 1.00 17.04
N ASP A 11 -19.15 0.62 15.92
CA ASP A 11 -19.17 1.43 14.71
C ASP A 11 -20.31 2.47 14.77
N LEU A 12 -19.94 3.74 14.88
CA LEU A 12 -20.90 4.85 14.97
C LEU A 12 -21.70 5.07 13.68
N ARG A 13 -21.31 4.50 12.54
CA ARG A 13 -22.11 4.54 11.31
C ARG A 13 -23.24 3.52 11.30
N GLN A 14 -23.08 2.42 12.03
CA GLN A 14 -24.05 1.32 12.07
C GLN A 14 -25.03 1.43 13.23
N VAL A 15 -24.76 2.33 14.17
CA VAL A 15 -25.53 2.50 15.40
C VAL A 15 -26.18 3.87 15.40
N LYS A 16 -27.51 3.90 15.46
CA LYS A 16 -28.25 5.16 15.66
C LYS A 16 -27.74 5.87 16.93
N PRO A 17 -27.56 7.20 16.92
CA PRO A 17 -27.02 7.95 18.05
C PRO A 17 -27.70 7.65 19.39
N GLU A 18 -29.03 7.54 19.39
CA GLU A 18 -29.87 7.22 20.56
C GLU A 18 -29.53 5.87 21.22
N ARG A 19 -28.94 4.93 20.46
CA ARG A 19 -28.61 3.58 20.95
C ARG A 19 -27.17 3.44 21.40
N VAL A 20 -26.32 4.44 21.16
CA VAL A 20 -24.89 4.38 21.49
C VAL A 20 -24.71 4.30 23.00
N GLU A 21 -25.34 5.20 23.76
CA GLU A 21 -25.23 5.25 25.21
C GLU A 21 -25.76 3.96 25.90
N PRO A 22 -26.99 3.48 25.63
CA PRO A 22 -27.47 2.22 26.20
C PRO A 22 -26.56 1.03 25.89
N MET A 23 -25.96 1.00 24.70
CA MET A 23 -25.08 -0.07 24.28
C MET A 23 -23.71 -0.01 24.98
N VAL A 24 -23.15 1.18 25.17
CA VAL A 24 -21.93 1.40 25.94
C VAL A 24 -22.14 1.00 27.40
N ALA A 25 -23.24 1.46 28.02
CA ALA A 25 -23.58 1.11 29.39
C ALA A 25 -23.74 -0.41 29.57
N LEU A 26 -24.41 -1.07 28.61
CA LEU A 26 -24.55 -2.53 28.63
C LEU A 26 -23.19 -3.23 28.50
N ALA A 27 -22.32 -2.78 27.59
CA ALA A 27 -21.01 -3.36 27.40
C ALA A 27 -20.13 -3.20 28.65
N GLN A 28 -20.06 -2.00 29.23
CA GLN A 28 -19.31 -1.73 30.47
C GLN A 28 -19.81 -2.57 31.66
N LYS A 29 -21.13 -2.86 31.72
CA LYS A 29 -21.71 -3.70 32.79
C LYS A 29 -21.45 -5.20 32.58
N LYS A 30 -21.39 -5.65 31.33
CA LYS A 30 -21.36 -7.09 30.98
C LYS A 30 -19.95 -7.61 30.72
N THR A 31 -18.95 -6.74 30.56
CA THR A 31 -17.58 -7.15 30.27
C THR A 31 -16.55 -6.17 30.83
N GLN A 32 -15.31 -6.64 30.99
CA GLN A 32 -14.14 -5.81 31.27
C GLN A 32 -13.39 -5.40 30.00
N ALA A 33 -13.90 -5.75 28.82
CA ALA A 33 -13.30 -5.39 27.55
C ALA A 33 -13.23 -3.86 27.39
N ARG A 34 -12.11 -3.38 26.84
CA ARG A 34 -11.96 -1.96 26.52
C ARG A 34 -12.79 -1.62 25.28
N LEU A 35 -13.61 -0.58 25.39
CA LEU A 35 -14.43 -0.13 24.27
C LEU A 35 -13.62 0.74 23.32
N ILE A 36 -13.86 0.56 22.02
CA ILE A 36 -13.30 1.37 20.95
C ILE A 36 -14.45 1.95 20.13
N MET A 37 -14.52 3.27 20.01
CA MET A 37 -15.43 3.92 19.08
C MET A 37 -14.80 4.02 17.70
N GLU A 38 -15.41 3.33 16.74
CA GLU A 38 -15.01 3.36 15.35
C GLU A 38 -15.83 4.36 14.54
N LYS A 39 -15.21 4.82 13.44
CA LYS A 39 -15.78 5.76 12.47
C LYS A 39 -16.21 7.08 13.11
N VAL A 40 -15.42 7.56 14.07
CA VAL A 40 -15.54 8.93 14.60
C VAL A 40 -15.10 9.91 13.52
N GLU A 41 -16.03 10.73 13.03
CA GLU A 41 -15.84 11.64 11.90
C GLU A 41 -15.88 13.11 12.29
N ASN A 42 -16.43 13.44 13.47
CA ASN A 42 -16.53 14.82 13.94
C ASN A 42 -16.33 14.95 15.45
N ALA A 43 -16.12 16.20 15.89
CA ALA A 43 -15.93 16.55 17.30
C ALA A 43 -17.11 16.15 18.20
N ALA A 44 -18.35 16.23 17.70
CA ALA A 44 -19.54 15.91 18.49
C ALA A 44 -19.62 14.42 18.84
N GLN A 45 -19.31 13.54 17.88
CA GLN A 45 -19.20 12.09 18.08
C GLN A 45 -18.07 11.74 19.06
N HIS A 46 -16.93 12.43 18.95
CA HIS A 46 -15.83 12.24 19.88
C HIS A 46 -16.20 12.68 21.31
N GLN A 47 -16.85 13.83 21.45
CA GLN A 47 -17.30 14.33 22.74
C GLN A 47 -18.31 13.39 23.39
N LEU A 48 -19.34 12.96 22.64
CA LEU A 48 -20.31 11.97 23.10
C LEU A 48 -19.63 10.69 23.61
N ALA A 49 -18.65 10.18 22.87
CA ALA A 49 -17.93 8.98 23.27
C ALA A 49 -17.08 9.19 24.55
N ARG A 50 -16.49 10.38 24.72
CA ARG A 50 -15.76 10.74 25.95
C ARG A 50 -16.67 10.87 27.15
N ASP A 51 -17.84 11.48 26.98
CA ASP A 51 -18.84 11.62 28.04
C ASP A 51 -19.33 10.24 28.53
N LEU A 52 -19.29 9.23 27.64
CA LEU A 52 -19.57 7.83 27.95
C LEU A 52 -18.36 7.04 28.49
N CYS A 53 -17.29 7.73 28.91
CA CYS A 53 -16.06 7.16 29.47
C CYS A 53 -15.32 6.18 28.54
N VAL A 54 -15.47 6.32 27.22
CA VAL A 54 -14.68 5.53 26.25
C VAL A 54 -13.33 6.21 26.05
N THR A 55 -12.26 5.43 26.03
CA THR A 55 -10.87 5.94 25.98
C THR A 55 -10.14 5.64 24.67
N LEU A 56 -10.73 4.81 23.80
CA LEU A 56 -10.14 4.42 22.52
C LEU A 56 -11.05 4.84 21.37
N PHE A 57 -10.43 5.44 20.35
CA PHE A 57 -11.14 6.00 19.21
C PHE A 57 -10.41 5.68 17.91
N GLN A 58 -11.16 5.50 16.84
CA GLN A 58 -10.67 5.27 15.50
C GLN A 58 -11.60 5.98 14.51
N GLY A 59 -11.06 6.82 13.64
CA GLY A 59 -11.86 7.49 12.62
C GLY A 59 -11.15 8.66 11.96
N TYR A 60 -11.77 9.19 10.91
CA TYR A 60 -11.20 10.25 10.08
C TYR A 60 -11.15 11.62 10.76
N TRP A 61 -11.82 11.76 11.92
CA TRP A 61 -11.64 12.93 12.78
C TRP A 61 -10.20 13.11 13.24
N PHE A 62 -9.46 12.02 13.50
CA PHE A 62 -8.10 12.08 14.04
C PHE A 62 -7.02 12.14 12.96
N ALA A 63 -7.24 11.41 11.87
CA ALA A 63 -6.35 11.39 10.71
C ALA A 63 -7.15 10.98 9.47
N GLN A 64 -7.09 11.81 8.44
CA GLN A 64 -7.68 11.47 7.14
C GLN A 64 -6.67 10.67 6.30
N PRO A 65 -7.11 9.65 5.57
CA PRO A 65 -6.25 8.94 4.64
C PRO A 65 -5.80 9.93 3.56
N THR A 66 -4.48 10.13 3.44
CA THR A 66 -3.93 10.88 2.32
C THR A 66 -3.94 9.98 1.10
N MET A 67 -4.53 10.44 0.00
CA MET A 67 -4.39 9.75 -1.29
C MET A 67 -2.92 9.81 -1.71
N VAL A 68 -2.23 8.67 -1.65
CA VAL A 68 -0.90 8.53 -2.24
C VAL A 68 -1.09 8.40 -3.75
N THR A 69 -1.11 9.53 -4.46
CA THR A 69 -1.16 9.53 -5.91
C THR A 69 0.23 9.18 -6.46
N GLY A 70 0.47 7.89 -6.71
CA GLY A 70 1.63 7.48 -7.49
C GLY A 70 1.41 7.87 -8.96
N GLN A 71 2.23 8.76 -9.51
CA GLN A 71 2.28 8.96 -10.95
C GLN A 71 2.87 7.69 -11.58
N SER A 72 2.02 6.86 -12.17
CA SER A 72 2.46 5.72 -12.96
C SER A 72 2.78 6.21 -14.36
N ILE A 73 4.07 6.39 -14.66
CA ILE A 73 4.52 6.67 -16.02
C ILE A 73 4.39 5.37 -16.82
N ARG A 74 3.45 5.34 -17.77
CA ARG A 74 3.20 4.16 -18.60
C ARG A 74 4.26 4.10 -19.70
N PRO A 75 5.13 3.08 -19.73
CA PRO A 75 6.05 2.90 -20.85
C PRO A 75 5.30 2.63 -22.15
N SER A 76 5.94 2.98 -23.27
CA SER A 76 5.48 2.63 -24.61
C SER A 76 5.29 1.11 -24.73
N GLN A 77 4.06 0.68 -25.08
CA GLN A 77 3.76 -0.73 -25.34
C GLN A 77 4.61 -1.30 -26.48
N ALA A 78 4.92 -0.49 -27.50
CA ALA A 78 5.76 -0.90 -28.60
C ALA A 78 7.20 -1.22 -28.15
N VAL A 79 7.76 -0.42 -27.23
CA VAL A 79 9.11 -0.64 -26.69
C VAL A 79 9.15 -1.88 -25.81
N ILE A 80 8.09 -2.15 -25.03
CA ILE A 80 7.97 -3.40 -24.26
C ILE A 80 7.97 -4.63 -25.19
N ILE A 81 7.18 -4.61 -26.26
CA ILE A 81 7.12 -5.71 -27.23
C ILE A 81 8.48 -5.95 -27.88
N GLN A 82 9.17 -4.87 -28.28
CA GLN A 82 10.53 -4.95 -28.82
C GLN A 82 11.53 -5.54 -27.82
N LEU A 83 11.45 -5.13 -26.55
CA LEU A 83 12.29 -5.68 -25.49
C LEU A 83 12.03 -7.19 -25.29
N ILE A 84 10.78 -7.60 -25.26
CA ILE A 84 10.38 -9.02 -25.12
C ILE A 84 10.95 -9.85 -26.29
N ASP A 85 10.87 -9.34 -27.51
CA ASP A 85 11.38 -10.01 -28.70
C ASP A 85 12.92 -10.17 -28.65
N LEU A 86 13.65 -9.10 -28.34
CA LEU A 86 15.11 -9.15 -28.16
C LEU A 86 15.54 -10.16 -27.08
N VAL A 87 14.81 -10.18 -25.95
CA VAL A 87 15.11 -11.11 -24.87
C VAL A 87 14.84 -12.57 -25.29
N ARG A 88 13.79 -12.83 -26.09
CA ARG A 88 13.52 -14.16 -26.66
C ARG A 88 14.57 -14.60 -27.66
N GLN A 89 15.08 -13.67 -28.47
CA GLN A 89 16.15 -13.93 -29.45
C GLN A 89 17.54 -14.06 -28.80
N GLN A 90 17.64 -13.91 -27.47
CA GLN A 90 18.91 -13.88 -26.75
C GLN A 90 19.87 -12.81 -27.28
N ALA A 91 19.32 -11.65 -27.64
CA ALA A 91 20.08 -10.50 -28.11
C ALA A 91 21.15 -10.08 -27.09
N SER A 92 22.19 -9.43 -27.61
CA SER A 92 23.28 -8.93 -26.80
C SER A 92 22.80 -7.86 -25.81
N THR A 93 23.53 -7.70 -24.70
CA THR A 93 23.24 -6.64 -23.72
C THR A 93 23.25 -5.25 -24.35
N ALA A 94 24.04 -5.03 -25.40
CA ALA A 94 24.10 -3.74 -26.10
C ALA A 94 22.80 -3.43 -26.87
N GLU A 95 22.19 -4.43 -27.51
CA GLU A 95 20.92 -4.27 -28.22
C GLU A 95 19.77 -4.00 -27.26
N ILE A 96 19.74 -4.71 -26.13
CA ILE A 96 18.76 -4.49 -25.05
C ILE A 96 18.93 -3.09 -24.45
N GLU A 97 20.17 -2.67 -24.21
CA GLU A 97 20.50 -1.32 -23.72
C GLU A 97 20.00 -0.24 -24.70
N ALA A 98 20.14 -0.45 -26.01
CA ALA A 98 19.65 0.49 -27.02
C ALA A 98 18.13 0.68 -26.95
N VAL A 99 17.37 -0.41 -26.83
CA VAL A 99 15.90 -0.34 -26.72
C VAL A 99 15.46 0.32 -25.41
N LEU A 100 16.10 0.02 -24.29
CA LEU A 100 15.78 0.66 -23.01
C LEU A 100 16.00 2.19 -23.08
N LYS A 101 17.05 2.66 -23.75
CA LYS A 101 17.33 4.10 -23.93
C LYS A 101 16.25 4.86 -24.72
N HIS A 102 15.43 4.17 -25.51
CA HIS A 102 14.35 4.81 -26.28
C HIS A 102 13.14 5.22 -25.43
N ASP A 103 12.95 4.64 -24.23
CA ASP A 103 11.84 4.98 -23.35
C ASP A 103 12.32 5.24 -21.92
N ALA A 104 12.28 6.50 -21.51
CA ALA A 104 12.70 6.93 -20.17
C ALA A 104 11.84 6.31 -19.06
N SER A 105 10.57 6.04 -19.32
CA SER A 105 9.64 5.44 -18.36
C SER A 105 9.99 3.97 -18.10
N LEU A 106 10.24 3.20 -19.17
CA LEU A 106 10.65 1.81 -19.09
C LEU A 106 12.01 1.68 -18.38
N SER A 107 12.94 2.53 -18.76
CA SER A 107 14.26 2.67 -18.13
C SER A 107 14.17 2.97 -16.64
N PHE A 108 13.37 3.97 -16.26
CA PHE A 108 13.16 4.33 -14.86
C PHE A 108 12.52 3.19 -14.07
N ASN A 109 11.50 2.54 -14.64
CA ASN A 109 10.84 1.40 -14.00
C ASN A 109 11.79 0.22 -13.79
N LEU A 110 12.71 -0.04 -14.74
CA LEU A 110 13.72 -1.08 -14.60
C LEU A 110 14.69 -0.79 -13.45
N LEU A 111 15.27 0.41 -13.43
CA LEU A 111 16.22 0.80 -12.38
C LEU A 111 15.54 0.83 -11.00
N ARG A 112 14.32 1.36 -10.91
CA ARG A 112 13.53 1.38 -9.67
C ARG A 112 13.19 -0.03 -9.19
N PHE A 113 12.89 -0.95 -10.11
CA PHE A 113 12.64 -2.34 -9.78
C PHE A 113 13.88 -3.02 -9.20
N ILE A 114 15.04 -2.82 -9.81
CA ILE A 114 16.31 -3.43 -9.37
C ILE A 114 16.80 -2.84 -8.06
N ASN A 115 16.69 -1.52 -7.89
CA ASN A 115 17.11 -0.82 -6.68
C ASN A 115 16.08 -0.94 -5.52
N ALA A 116 14.98 -1.68 -5.71
CA ALA A 116 14.06 -1.97 -4.64
C ALA A 116 14.71 -2.88 -3.58
N SER A 117 14.33 -2.70 -2.32
CA SER A 117 14.92 -3.38 -1.15
C SER A 117 14.90 -4.91 -1.21
N GLY A 118 14.09 -5.51 -2.09
CA GLY A 118 14.04 -6.95 -2.32
C GLY A 118 15.27 -7.57 -2.99
N PHE A 119 16.15 -6.78 -3.60
CA PHE A 119 17.35 -7.29 -4.29
C PHE A 119 18.63 -7.28 -3.43
N GLY A 120 18.61 -6.69 -2.23
CA GLY A 120 19.74 -6.74 -1.28
C GLY A 120 21.03 -6.11 -1.80
N LEU A 121 20.94 -5.14 -2.71
CA LEU A 121 22.09 -4.51 -3.34
C LEU A 121 22.79 -3.55 -2.36
N THR A 122 24.11 -3.66 -2.26
CA THR A 122 24.96 -2.77 -1.45
C THR A 122 25.26 -1.44 -2.12
N SER A 123 24.93 -1.31 -3.41
CA SER A 123 25.17 -0.10 -4.21
C SER A 123 24.06 0.08 -5.24
N GLU A 124 23.70 1.33 -5.47
CA GLU A 124 22.67 1.70 -6.43
C GLU A 124 23.11 1.39 -7.87
N ILE A 125 22.23 0.73 -8.63
CA ILE A 125 22.43 0.46 -10.05
C ILE A 125 21.98 1.69 -10.85
N THR A 126 22.93 2.32 -11.54
CA THR A 126 22.70 3.53 -12.34
C THR A 126 22.85 3.30 -13.85
N SER A 127 23.20 2.09 -14.28
CA SER A 127 23.45 1.74 -15.68
C SER A 127 22.56 0.60 -16.17
N PHE A 128 21.98 0.75 -17.37
CA PHE A 128 21.16 -0.29 -18.00
C PHE A 128 21.95 -1.56 -18.30
N ARG A 129 23.22 -1.42 -18.72
CA ARG A 129 24.10 -2.57 -18.94
C ARG A 129 24.29 -3.36 -17.65
N HIS A 130 24.56 -2.67 -16.55
CA HIS A 130 24.70 -3.29 -15.23
C HIS A 130 23.39 -3.95 -14.79
N ALA A 131 22.26 -3.27 -14.96
CA ALA A 131 20.93 -3.80 -14.69
C ALA A 131 20.63 -5.11 -15.45
N VAL A 132 20.89 -5.14 -16.76
CA VAL A 132 20.65 -6.33 -17.61
C VAL A 132 21.57 -7.49 -17.23
N MET A 133 22.85 -7.23 -16.95
CA MET A 133 23.79 -8.27 -16.49
C MET A 133 23.38 -8.87 -15.14
N MET A 134 22.89 -8.04 -14.21
CA MET A 134 22.46 -8.48 -12.87
C MET A 134 21.17 -9.29 -12.89
N LEU A 135 20.17 -8.86 -13.68
CA LEU A 135 18.90 -9.59 -13.82
C LEU A 135 19.07 -10.88 -14.64
N GLY A 136 19.86 -10.81 -15.72
CA GLY A 136 19.88 -11.81 -16.76
C GLY A 136 18.58 -11.82 -17.59
N LEU A 137 18.66 -12.42 -18.78
CA LEU A 137 17.58 -12.42 -19.77
C LEU A 137 16.27 -13.04 -19.26
N LYS A 138 16.34 -14.14 -18.48
CA LYS A 138 15.14 -14.82 -17.96
C LYS A 138 14.32 -13.96 -17.00
N LYS A 139 14.98 -13.23 -16.08
CA LYS A 139 14.26 -12.35 -15.14
C LYS A 139 13.81 -11.07 -15.84
N LEU A 140 14.60 -10.56 -16.78
CA LEU A 140 14.22 -9.41 -17.60
C LEU A 140 12.96 -9.69 -18.43
N PHE A 141 12.84 -10.88 -19.03
CA PHE A 141 11.62 -11.32 -19.72
C PHE A 141 10.40 -11.28 -18.79
N ARG A 142 10.52 -11.86 -17.59
CA ARG A 142 9.42 -11.93 -16.62
C ARG A 142 9.03 -10.55 -16.08
N TRP A 143 9.97 -9.61 -16.05
CA TRP A 143 9.69 -8.23 -15.64
C TRP A 143 8.99 -7.43 -16.76
N ALA A 144 9.32 -7.70 -18.02
CA ALA A 144 8.75 -7.02 -19.17
C ALA A 144 7.36 -7.57 -19.60
N ALA A 145 7.10 -8.86 -19.34
CA ALA A 145 5.84 -9.55 -19.66
C ALA A 145 4.76 -9.37 -18.58
#